data_AF-A0A8T0FUQ8-F1
#
_entry.id   AF-A0A8T0FUQ8-F1
#
_cell.length_a   1.000
_cell.length_b   1.000
_cell.length_c   1.000
_cell.angle_alpha   90.00
_cell.angle_beta   90.00
_cell.angle_gamma   90.00
#
_symmetry.space_group_name_H-M   'P 1'
#
loop_
_entity.id
_entity.type
_entity.pdbx_description
1 polymer ?
#
loop_
_entity_poly.entity_id
_entity_poly.type
_entity_poly.pdbx_seq_one_letter_code
_entity_poly.pdbx_strand_id
1 'polypeptide(L)'
;MAVLTFSLFLCLIIGNVVADEIVKNDSDLRKDLFANYDKLVRPVRKASDVIHVKFVLAPFRIIDVDVAEKTITMDAMYLMWWDDPHFIWNPADYDGLDELSLPPTEVWRPDVALFSATPGTSLLPEVFSNVNIFHNGTVLWAPPFTFKARCPSVEGQVNFNTFRCVLEMGSWTYDANRMIITESEQDVLNGVGNETFEDSNENWKIIAMTASSEQKLHSCCPVSYSQLKFDILLHKKPQRDPYILSSPWV
;
A
#
# COMPACT_ATOMS: atom_id res chain seq x y z
N MET A 1 -4.45 -16.00 -87.73
CA MET A 1 -3.22 -15.29 -87.30
C MET A 1 -3.68 -13.89 -86.91
N ALA A 2 -3.59 -13.38 -85.69
CA ALA A 2 -2.95 -13.80 -84.45
C ALA A 2 -3.79 -13.27 -83.27
N VAL A 3 -3.83 -14.07 -82.19
CA VAL A 3 -4.39 -13.73 -80.86
C VAL A 3 -3.17 -13.49 -79.94
N LEU A 4 -3.37 -12.77 -78.82
CA LEU A 4 -2.46 -12.57 -77.67
C LEU A 4 -1.48 -11.38 -77.86
N THR A 5 -1.30 -10.43 -76.94
CA THR A 5 -1.58 -10.40 -75.49
C THR A 5 -1.54 -8.96 -74.97
N PHE A 6 -2.49 -8.68 -74.09
CA PHE A 6 -2.46 -7.71 -72.98
C PHE A 6 -1.05 -7.47 -72.41
N SER A 7 -0.66 -6.20 -72.23
CA SER A 7 -0.29 -5.70 -70.89
C SER A 7 0.13 -4.23 -70.97
N LEU A 8 -0.79 -3.35 -70.54
CA LEU A 8 -0.41 -2.11 -69.86
C LEU A 8 0.41 -2.53 -68.62
N PHE A 9 1.74 -2.45 -68.69
CA PHE A 9 2.56 -2.33 -67.49
C PHE A 9 2.46 -0.88 -67.00
N LEU A 10 1.24 -0.48 -66.60
CA LEU A 10 1.12 0.53 -65.56
C LEU A 10 1.54 -0.22 -64.30
N CYS A 11 2.83 -0.14 -64.00
CA CYS A 11 3.38 -0.64 -62.76
C CYS A 11 2.71 0.17 -61.65
N LEU A 12 1.57 -0.33 -61.17
CA LEU A 12 0.99 0.01 -59.89
C LEU A 12 2.04 -0.41 -58.87
N ILE A 13 3.00 0.47 -58.63
CA ILE A 13 3.64 0.59 -57.32
C ILE A 13 2.49 1.03 -56.40
N ILE A 14 1.60 0.10 -56.06
CA ILE A 14 0.97 0.11 -54.77
C ILE A 14 2.12 -0.31 -53.87
N GLY A 15 2.97 0.66 -53.53
CA GLY A 15 3.75 0.52 -52.33
C GLY A 15 2.72 0.20 -51.26
N ASN A 16 2.81 -1.00 -50.69
CA ASN A 16 2.28 -1.22 -49.37
C ASN A 16 3.06 -0.25 -48.48
N VAL A 17 2.60 1.00 -48.42
CA VAL A 17 2.77 1.82 -47.24
C VAL A 17 1.96 1.04 -46.22
N VAL A 18 2.62 0.07 -45.58
CA VAL A 18 2.26 -0.29 -44.23
C VAL A 18 2.36 1.06 -43.53
N ALA A 19 1.21 1.69 -43.28
CA ALA A 19 1.16 2.79 -42.36
C ALA A 19 1.74 2.17 -41.09
N ASP A 20 2.97 2.58 -40.76
CA ASP A 20 3.57 2.24 -39.49
C ASP A 20 2.59 2.83 -38.49
N GLU A 21 1.78 1.97 -37.88
CA GLU A 21 0.78 2.40 -36.91
C GLU A 21 1.61 3.07 -35.83
N ILE A 22 1.45 4.38 -35.64
CA ILE A 22 2.24 5.11 -34.65
C ILE A 22 1.81 4.56 -33.30
N VAL A 23 2.58 3.59 -32.82
CA VAL A 23 2.37 2.99 -31.51
C VAL A 23 2.70 4.06 -30.48
N LYS A 24 1.71 4.44 -29.69
CA LYS A 24 1.88 5.43 -28.63
C LYS A 24 2.82 4.86 -27.57
N ASN A 25 3.63 5.72 -26.95
CA ASN A 25 4.58 5.33 -25.89
C ASN A 25 4.12 5.80 -24.50
N ASP A 26 4.95 5.59 -23.48
CA ASP A 26 4.73 6.05 -22.09
C ASP A 26 4.39 7.54 -21.98
N SER A 27 5.02 8.39 -22.79
CA SER A 27 4.80 9.84 -22.78
C SER A 27 3.40 10.18 -23.28
N ASP A 28 2.94 9.47 -24.31
CA ASP A 28 1.61 9.63 -24.86
C ASP A 28 0.55 9.10 -23.89
N LEU A 29 0.78 7.91 -23.29
CA LEU A 29 -0.11 7.36 -22.24
C LEU A 29 -0.25 8.36 -21.10
N ARG A 30 0.88 8.85 -20.58
CA ARG A 30 0.89 9.80 -19.46
C ARG A 30 0.14 11.09 -19.81
N LYS A 31 0.35 11.65 -21.01
CA LYS A 31 -0.41 12.83 -21.44
C LYS A 31 -1.91 12.55 -21.50
N ASP A 32 -2.29 11.42 -22.08
CA ASP A 32 -3.70 11.04 -22.25
C ASP A 32 -4.39 10.84 -20.89
N LEU A 33 -3.76 10.10 -19.97
CA LEU A 33 -4.30 9.83 -18.63
C LEU A 33 -4.39 11.10 -17.75
N PHE A 34 -3.42 12.02 -17.86
CA PHE A 34 -3.34 13.19 -16.97
C PHE A 34 -3.98 14.46 -17.53
N ALA A 35 -4.45 14.47 -18.77
CA ALA A 35 -4.99 15.67 -19.43
C ALA A 35 -6.10 16.39 -18.62
N ASN A 36 -6.92 15.65 -17.88
CA ASN A 36 -8.01 16.19 -17.04
C ASN A 36 -8.04 15.56 -15.64
N TYR A 37 -6.91 15.06 -15.18
CA TYR A 37 -6.82 14.39 -13.89
C TYR A 37 -6.66 15.41 -12.77
N ASP A 38 -7.57 15.40 -11.79
CA ASP A 38 -7.46 16.21 -10.58
C ASP A 38 -7.15 15.32 -9.37
N LYS A 39 -5.87 15.33 -8.96
CA LYS A 39 -5.37 14.58 -7.80
C LYS A 39 -5.98 15.00 -6.46
N LEU A 40 -6.65 16.16 -6.39
CA LEU A 40 -7.29 16.63 -5.16
C LEU A 40 -8.71 16.08 -5.00
N VAL A 41 -9.24 15.41 -6.02
CA VAL A 41 -10.61 14.88 -6.06
C VAL A 41 -10.59 13.37 -5.89
N ARG A 42 -11.44 12.85 -5.00
CA ARG A 42 -11.61 11.40 -4.81
C ARG A 42 -12.01 10.73 -6.14
N PRO A 43 -11.27 9.71 -6.61
CA PRO A 43 -11.44 9.16 -7.95
C PRO A 43 -12.60 8.16 -7.99
N VAL A 44 -13.81 8.69 -8.08
CA VAL A 44 -15.05 7.91 -8.20
C VAL A 44 -15.87 8.40 -9.39
N ARG A 45 -16.64 7.49 -10.02
CA ARG A 45 -17.49 7.85 -11.16
C ARG A 45 -18.69 8.70 -10.75
N LYS A 46 -19.28 8.43 -9.58
CA LYS A 46 -20.35 9.24 -8.99
C LYS A 46 -19.95 9.68 -7.59
N ALA A 47 -20.39 10.88 -7.20
CA ALA A 47 -20.15 11.40 -5.85
C ALA A 47 -20.71 10.49 -4.73
N SER A 48 -21.73 9.67 -5.03
CA SER A 48 -22.32 8.69 -4.12
C SER A 48 -21.51 7.40 -3.97
N ASP A 49 -20.58 7.12 -4.89
CA ASP A 49 -19.83 5.86 -4.86
C ASP A 49 -18.81 5.89 -3.72
N VAL A 50 -18.48 4.71 -3.21
CA VAL A 50 -17.50 4.50 -2.14
C VAL A 50 -16.18 4.07 -2.77
N ILE A 51 -15.06 4.68 -2.35
CA ILE A 51 -13.75 4.16 -2.72
C ILE A 51 -13.33 3.04 -1.77
N HIS A 52 -12.88 1.93 -2.33
CA HIS A 52 -12.40 0.79 -1.56
C HIS A 52 -10.87 0.80 -1.56
N VAL A 53 -10.28 0.78 -0.36
CA VAL A 53 -8.85 0.73 -0.17
C VAL A 53 -8.49 -0.59 0.51
N LYS A 54 -7.72 -1.44 -0.17
CA LYS A 54 -7.10 -2.59 0.46
C LYS A 54 -5.79 -2.15 1.10
N PHE A 55 -5.51 -2.66 2.29
CA PHE A 55 -4.38 -2.19 3.08
C PHE A 55 -3.65 -3.35 3.78
N VAL A 56 -2.32 -3.25 3.84
CA VAL A 56 -1.47 -4.13 4.64
C VAL A 56 -0.38 -3.28 5.33
N LEU A 57 -0.20 -3.52 6.63
CA LEU A 57 0.96 -3.01 7.38
C LEU A 57 1.97 -4.15 7.52
N ALA A 58 2.92 -4.29 6.60
CA ALA A 58 3.88 -5.39 6.64
C ALA A 58 5.13 -4.97 7.45
N PRO A 59 5.39 -5.56 8.62
CA PRO A 59 6.51 -5.15 9.46
C PRO A 59 7.86 -5.54 8.83
N PHE A 60 8.84 -4.65 8.94
CA PHE A 60 10.25 -4.93 8.66
C PHE A 60 11.00 -5.31 9.92
N ARG A 61 10.95 -4.47 10.95
CA ARG A 61 11.64 -4.75 12.22
C ARG A 61 11.06 -3.92 13.35
N ILE A 62 11.28 -4.41 14.56
CA ILE A 62 11.02 -3.65 15.79
C ILE A 62 12.25 -2.80 16.08
N ILE A 63 12.09 -1.47 16.11
CA ILE A 63 13.16 -0.56 16.54
C ILE A 63 13.20 -0.52 18.06
N ASP A 64 12.07 -0.25 18.71
CA ASP A 64 12.00 -0.05 20.15
C ASP A 64 10.63 -0.45 20.72
N VAL A 65 10.64 -0.93 21.98
CA VAL A 65 9.42 -1.26 22.75
C VAL A 65 9.60 -0.71 24.15
N ASP A 66 8.86 0.34 24.46
CA ASP A 66 8.79 0.92 25.80
C ASP A 66 7.51 0.43 26.49
N VAL A 67 7.66 -0.56 27.38
CA VAL A 67 6.54 -1.13 28.12
C VAL A 67 5.97 -0.14 29.15
N ALA A 68 6.82 0.74 29.71
CA ALA A 68 6.39 1.69 30.73
C ALA A 68 5.53 2.79 30.11
N GLU A 69 6.00 3.36 28.99
CA GLU A 69 5.26 4.37 28.22
C GLU A 69 4.20 3.76 27.29
N LYS A 70 4.15 2.43 27.20
CA LYS A 70 3.27 1.66 26.31
C LYS A 70 3.41 2.14 24.86
N THR A 71 4.65 2.25 24.38
CA THR A 71 4.94 2.67 23.00
C THR A 71 5.73 1.61 22.24
N ILE A 72 5.49 1.55 20.93
CA ILE A 72 6.27 0.75 20.00
C ILE A 72 6.80 1.64 18.89
N THR A 73 8.03 1.41 18.47
CA THR A 73 8.63 2.02 17.28
C THR A 73 8.96 0.91 16.28
N MET A 74 8.45 1.00 15.06
CA MET A 74 8.63 -0.02 14.03
C MET A 74 8.91 0.60 12.67
N ASP A 75 9.70 -0.13 11.88
CA ASP A 75 9.75 0.04 10.43
C ASP A 75 8.76 -0.95 9.80
N ALA A 76 7.92 -0.47 8.87
CA ALA A 76 6.98 -1.30 8.13
C ALA A 76 6.80 -0.80 6.70
N MET A 77 6.39 -1.68 5.78
CA MET A 77 5.75 -1.25 4.54
C MET A 77 4.28 -0.91 4.79
N TYR A 78 3.86 0.19 4.19
CA TYR A 78 2.49 0.67 4.17
C TYR A 78 1.89 0.36 2.79
N LEU A 79 1.35 -0.84 2.59
CA LEU A 79 0.85 -1.23 1.25
C LEU A 79 -0.62 -0.86 1.11
N MET A 80 -0.93 -0.14 0.03
CA MET A 80 -2.28 0.30 -0.29
C MET A 80 -2.59 0.03 -1.74
N TRP A 81 -3.79 -0.51 -1.98
CA TRP A 81 -4.38 -0.65 -3.31
C TRP A 81 -5.74 0.03 -3.34
N TRP A 82 -5.98 0.81 -4.39
CA TRP A 82 -7.28 1.38 -4.71
C TRP A 82 -7.46 1.41 -6.22
N ASP A 83 -8.70 1.50 -6.68
CA ASP A 83 -8.99 1.65 -8.11
C ASP A 83 -9.30 3.11 -8.43
N ASP A 84 -8.68 3.63 -9.49
CA ASP A 84 -8.95 4.95 -10.05
C ASP A 84 -9.47 4.80 -11.49
N PRO A 85 -10.76 5.10 -11.76
CA PRO A 85 -11.35 4.93 -13.07
C PRO A 85 -10.76 5.86 -14.14
N HIS A 86 -9.96 6.87 -13.79
CA HIS A 86 -9.24 7.70 -14.77
C HIS A 86 -8.05 6.98 -15.37
N PHE A 87 -7.49 5.97 -14.69
CA PHE A 87 -6.28 5.28 -15.10
C PHE A 87 -6.54 3.94 -15.79
N ILE A 88 -7.60 3.86 -16.59
CA ILE A 88 -7.90 2.66 -17.38
C ILE A 88 -7.47 2.89 -18.82
N TRP A 89 -6.66 1.99 -19.36
CA TRP A 89 -6.28 2.01 -20.78
C TRP A 89 -6.16 0.59 -21.34
N ASN A 90 -6.06 0.50 -22.67
CA ASN A 90 -5.78 -0.73 -23.38
C ASN A 90 -4.28 -0.79 -23.71
N PRO A 91 -3.51 -1.73 -23.15
CA PRO A 91 -2.07 -1.83 -23.42
C PRO A 91 -1.72 -1.94 -24.91
N ALA A 92 -2.59 -2.56 -25.72
CA ALA A 92 -2.38 -2.69 -27.16
C ALA A 92 -2.31 -1.34 -27.90
N ASP A 93 -2.89 -0.28 -27.33
CA ASP A 93 -2.85 1.06 -27.91
C ASP A 93 -1.54 1.80 -27.58
N TYR A 94 -0.71 1.26 -26.67
CA TYR A 94 0.47 1.90 -26.08
C TYR A 94 1.68 0.94 -25.96
N ASP A 95 2.05 0.26 -27.05
CA ASP A 95 3.22 -0.64 -27.11
C ASP A 95 3.22 -1.78 -26.08
N GLY A 96 2.04 -2.24 -25.67
CA GLY A 96 1.88 -3.27 -24.66
C GLY A 96 2.13 -2.79 -23.23
N LEU A 97 2.25 -1.48 -23.00
CA LEU A 97 2.45 -0.91 -21.67
C LEU A 97 1.26 -1.24 -20.76
N ASP A 98 1.50 -2.04 -19.73
CA ASP A 98 0.49 -2.52 -18.78
C ASP A 98 0.63 -1.91 -17.37
N GLU A 99 1.73 -1.20 -17.13
CA GLU A 99 2.04 -0.51 -15.88
C GLU A 99 2.70 0.85 -16.13
N LEU A 100 2.36 1.85 -15.31
CA LEU A 100 2.98 3.16 -15.27
C LEU A 100 3.45 3.49 -13.85
N SER A 101 4.74 3.84 -13.70
CA SER A 101 5.33 4.22 -12.41
C SER A 101 5.62 5.71 -12.34
N LEU A 102 5.15 6.40 -11.29
CA LEU A 102 5.29 7.85 -11.15
C LEU A 102 5.28 8.34 -9.69
N PRO A 103 5.71 9.59 -9.42
CA PRO A 103 5.74 10.11 -8.06
C PRO A 103 4.34 10.14 -7.39
N PRO A 104 4.23 9.80 -6.09
CA PRO A 104 2.95 9.71 -5.39
C PRO A 104 2.25 11.07 -5.23
N THR A 105 2.99 12.17 -5.44
CA THR A 105 2.48 13.54 -5.34
C THR A 105 1.65 13.96 -6.55
N GLU A 106 1.55 13.13 -7.58
CA GLU A 106 0.84 13.44 -8.82
C GLU A 106 -0.51 12.73 -8.93
N VAL A 107 -0.78 11.76 -8.06
CA VAL A 107 -2.06 11.02 -8.00
C VAL A 107 -2.85 11.36 -6.75
N TRP A 108 -4.17 11.19 -6.80
CA TRP A 108 -4.97 11.13 -5.58
C TRP A 108 -4.51 9.97 -4.72
N ARG A 109 -4.48 10.18 -3.41
CA ARG A 109 -3.99 9.19 -2.45
C ARG A 109 -4.88 9.15 -1.22
N PRO A 110 -5.26 7.96 -0.74
CA PRO A 110 -6.03 7.86 0.49
C PRO A 110 -5.20 8.33 1.70
N ASP A 111 -5.87 8.96 2.66
CA ASP A 111 -5.30 9.53 3.88
C ASP A 111 -5.35 8.54 5.06
N VAL A 112 -4.77 7.34 4.87
CA VAL A 112 -4.77 6.29 5.91
C VAL A 112 -3.79 6.63 7.03
N ALA A 113 -4.30 7.29 8.07
CA ALA A 113 -3.56 7.80 9.19
C ALA A 113 -3.44 6.77 10.32
N LEU A 114 -2.31 6.79 11.02
CA LEU A 114 -2.11 6.10 12.30
C LEU A 114 -2.66 6.95 13.45
N PHE A 115 -3.79 6.55 14.04
CA PHE A 115 -4.48 7.35 15.06
C PHE A 115 -3.73 7.42 16.39
N SER A 116 -2.90 6.41 16.67
CA SER A 116 -2.16 6.31 17.91
C SER A 116 -0.71 6.83 17.81
N ALA A 117 -0.36 7.57 16.76
CA ALA A 117 0.96 8.15 16.59
C ALA A 117 1.35 9.05 17.80
N THR A 118 2.59 8.95 18.23
CA THR A 118 3.15 9.81 19.29
C THR A 118 3.53 11.20 18.74
N PRO A 119 3.62 12.24 19.59
CA PRO A 119 4.12 13.54 19.16
C PRO A 119 5.50 13.42 18.47
N GLY A 120 5.64 14.01 17.29
CA GLY A 120 6.85 13.93 16.46
C GLY A 120 6.88 12.76 15.46
N THR A 121 5.90 11.85 15.51
CA THR A 121 5.66 10.86 14.44
C THR A 121 4.64 11.41 13.45
N SER A 122 4.91 11.32 12.15
CA SER A 122 3.93 11.71 11.13
C SER A 122 2.74 10.75 11.15
N LEU A 123 1.54 11.26 10.85
CA LEU A 123 0.33 10.43 10.76
C LEU A 123 0.33 9.57 9.49
N LEU A 124 1.04 10.02 8.45
CA LEU A 124 1.08 9.44 7.11
C LEU A 124 2.54 9.22 6.69
N PRO A 125 2.84 8.29 5.76
CA PRO A 125 4.19 8.15 5.22
C PRO A 125 4.66 9.39 4.44
N GLU A 126 5.81 9.94 4.82
CA GLU A 126 6.46 11.11 4.20
C GLU A 126 7.66 10.70 3.31
N VAL A 127 7.44 9.74 2.41
CA VAL A 127 8.51 9.19 1.54
C VAL A 127 8.18 9.34 0.06
N PHE A 128 9.25 9.44 -0.74
CA PHE A 128 9.20 9.63 -2.20
C PHE A 128 9.24 8.30 -2.98
N SER A 129 8.63 7.23 -2.47
CA SER A 129 8.48 6.01 -3.27
C SER A 129 7.39 6.23 -4.32
N ASN A 130 7.67 5.84 -5.57
CA ASN A 130 6.69 5.91 -6.65
C ASN A 130 5.43 5.09 -6.35
N VAL A 131 4.34 5.47 -7.00
CA VAL A 131 3.15 4.64 -7.17
C VAL A 131 3.26 3.85 -8.47
N ASN A 132 2.67 2.67 -8.49
CA ASN A 132 2.50 1.87 -9.69
C ASN A 132 1.02 1.85 -10.06
N ILE A 133 0.72 2.19 -11.30
CA ILE A 133 -0.63 2.24 -11.84
C ILE A 133 -0.72 1.15 -12.90
N PHE A 134 -1.67 0.24 -12.76
CA PHE A 134 -1.90 -0.85 -13.71
C PHE A 134 -2.99 -0.48 -14.72
N HIS A 135 -2.94 -1.08 -15.92
CA HIS A 135 -3.83 -0.75 -17.04
C HIS A 135 -5.32 -0.91 -16.75
N ASN A 136 -5.66 -1.71 -15.73
CA ASN A 136 -7.03 -1.93 -15.27
C ASN A 136 -7.55 -0.83 -14.33
N GLY A 137 -6.74 0.19 -14.02
CA GLY A 137 -7.07 1.28 -13.10
C GLY A 137 -6.67 1.03 -11.65
N THR A 138 -6.13 -0.15 -11.31
CA THR A 138 -5.63 -0.40 -9.96
C THR A 138 -4.34 0.39 -9.73
N VAL A 139 -4.27 1.09 -8.60
CA VAL A 139 -3.10 1.83 -8.15
C VAL A 139 -2.55 1.16 -6.90
N LEU A 140 -1.24 0.90 -6.90
CA LEU A 140 -0.47 0.38 -5.76
C LEU A 140 0.50 1.46 -5.27
N TRP A 141 0.46 1.72 -3.96
CA TRP A 141 1.50 2.47 -3.27
C TRP A 141 1.99 1.70 -2.05
N ALA A 142 3.29 1.43 -1.99
CA ALA A 142 3.93 0.64 -0.94
C ALA A 142 5.16 1.35 -0.33
N PRO A 143 4.98 2.53 0.30
CA PRO A 143 6.05 3.25 0.96
C PRO A 143 6.58 2.52 2.22
N PRO A 144 7.89 2.64 2.53
CA PRO A 144 8.37 2.39 3.88
C PRO A 144 7.85 3.48 4.83
N PHE A 145 7.52 3.08 6.06
CA PHE A 145 7.03 3.97 7.10
C PHE A 145 7.60 3.58 8.46
N THR A 146 8.40 4.48 9.02
CA THR A 146 8.88 4.40 10.41
C THR A 146 7.93 5.18 11.29
N PHE A 147 7.32 4.51 12.27
CA PHE A 147 6.38 5.15 13.18
C PHE A 147 6.65 4.80 14.64
N LYS A 148 6.39 5.76 15.54
CA LYS A 148 6.26 5.52 16.98
C LYS A 148 4.82 5.72 17.42
N ALA A 149 4.20 4.66 17.93
CA ALA A 149 2.80 4.63 18.32
C ALA A 149 2.62 4.35 19.82
N ARG A 150 1.58 4.93 20.41
CA ARG A 150 1.05 4.46 21.70
C ARG A 150 0.20 3.23 21.45
N CYS A 151 0.40 2.20 22.26
CA CYS A 151 -0.43 1.02 22.26
C CYS A 151 -0.96 0.79 23.66
N PRO A 152 -2.14 1.32 24.01
CA PRO A 152 -2.72 1.02 25.31
C PRO A 152 -2.96 -0.49 25.39
N SER A 153 -2.15 -1.18 26.21
CA SER A 153 -2.34 -2.60 26.47
C SER A 153 -3.69 -2.82 27.13
N VAL A 154 -4.46 -3.81 26.66
CA VAL A 154 -5.72 -4.21 27.31
C VAL A 154 -5.38 -4.84 28.66
N GLU A 155 -5.92 -4.27 29.73
CA GLU A 155 -5.72 -4.74 31.10
C GLU A 155 -6.17 -6.21 31.22
N GLY A 156 -5.28 -7.10 31.68
CA GLY A 156 -5.58 -8.53 31.87
C GLY A 156 -5.29 -9.47 30.68
N GLN A 157 -4.77 -9.00 29.55
CA GLN A 157 -4.47 -9.85 28.38
C GLN A 157 -2.98 -10.06 28.11
N VAL A 158 -2.12 -9.76 29.08
CA VAL A 158 -0.66 -9.72 28.93
C VAL A 158 0.00 -10.11 30.27
N ASN A 159 0.90 -11.11 30.26
CA ASN A 159 1.73 -11.50 31.41
C ASN A 159 3.10 -10.78 31.38
N PHE A 160 3.93 -10.98 32.41
CA PHE A 160 5.25 -10.33 32.56
C PHE A 160 6.21 -10.45 31.35
N ASN A 161 6.03 -11.44 30.48
CA ASN A 161 6.90 -11.71 29.33
C ASN A 161 6.27 -11.35 27.98
N THR A 162 5.05 -10.85 27.98
CA THR A 162 4.33 -10.46 26.76
C THR A 162 4.09 -8.96 26.74
N PHE A 163 3.92 -8.39 25.55
CA PHE A 163 3.42 -7.04 25.38
C PHE A 163 2.46 -7.06 24.20
N ARG A 164 1.21 -6.65 24.41
CA ARG A 164 0.20 -6.57 23.34
C ARG A 164 0.00 -5.12 22.97
N CYS A 165 0.21 -4.82 21.69
CA CYS A 165 0.03 -3.52 21.11
C CYS A 165 -1.11 -3.58 20.07
N VAL A 166 -2.13 -2.74 20.24
CA VAL A 166 -3.17 -2.55 19.22
C VAL A 166 -2.96 -1.20 18.56
N LEU A 167 -2.75 -1.21 17.24
CA LEU A 167 -2.70 -0.01 16.41
C LEU A 167 -4.06 0.19 15.74
N GLU A 168 -4.58 1.40 15.77
CA GLU A 168 -5.77 1.80 15.01
C GLU A 168 -5.35 2.72 13.86
N MET A 169 -5.77 2.38 12.64
CA MET A 169 -5.49 3.14 11.42
C MET A 169 -6.75 3.33 10.60
N GLY A 170 -6.86 4.42 9.86
CA GLY A 170 -8.01 4.63 8.98
C GLY A 170 -7.93 5.96 8.26
N SER A 171 -8.95 6.26 7.44
CA SER A 171 -9.02 7.58 6.84
C SER A 171 -9.15 8.66 7.91
N TRP A 172 -8.38 9.74 7.78
CA TRP A 172 -8.51 10.89 8.67
C TRP A 172 -9.74 11.75 8.35
N THR A 173 -10.08 11.88 7.07
CA THR A 173 -11.11 12.83 6.60
C THR A 173 -12.35 12.20 5.99
N TYR A 174 -12.29 10.97 5.49
CA TYR A 174 -13.42 10.29 4.85
C TYR A 174 -14.16 9.37 5.83
N ASP A 175 -15.47 9.58 5.96
CA ASP A 175 -16.36 8.65 6.63
C ASP A 175 -16.62 7.38 5.80
N ALA A 176 -17.23 6.37 6.41
CA ALA A 176 -17.47 5.05 5.83
C ALA A 176 -18.42 5.06 4.61
N ASN A 177 -19.20 6.14 4.38
CA ASN A 177 -19.99 6.29 3.15
C ASN A 177 -19.16 6.81 1.98
N ARG A 178 -17.92 7.22 2.23
CA ARG A 178 -17.03 7.78 1.21
C ARG A 178 -15.83 6.89 0.95
N MET A 179 -15.26 6.30 1.99
CA MET A 179 -14.11 5.41 1.87
C MET A 179 -14.26 4.23 2.83
N ILE A 180 -14.12 3.03 2.28
CA ILE A 180 -14.02 1.80 3.06
C ILE A 180 -12.59 1.29 2.94
N ILE A 181 -11.98 1.00 4.08
CA ILE A 181 -10.65 0.40 4.17
C ILE A 181 -10.78 -1.01 4.73
N THR A 182 -10.15 -1.97 4.06
CA THR A 182 -10.15 -3.39 4.44
C THR A 182 -8.74 -3.95 4.44
N GLU A 183 -8.46 -4.84 5.38
CA GLU A 183 -7.25 -5.65 5.41
C GLU A 183 -7.17 -6.57 4.19
N SER A 184 -5.97 -6.78 3.64
CA SER A 184 -5.75 -7.81 2.61
C SER A 184 -5.37 -9.17 3.18
N GLU A 185 -4.79 -9.21 4.39
CA GLU A 185 -4.28 -10.42 5.05
C GLU A 185 -4.70 -10.44 6.52
N GLN A 186 -5.31 -11.54 6.97
CA GLN A 186 -5.72 -11.69 8.38
C GLN A 186 -4.53 -11.97 9.29
N ASP A 187 -3.56 -12.77 8.83
CA ASP A 187 -2.30 -13.04 9.51
C ASP A 187 -1.15 -12.40 8.72
N VAL A 188 -0.76 -11.21 9.15
CA VAL A 188 0.19 -10.37 8.42
C VAL A 188 1.58 -11.03 8.39
N LEU A 189 1.98 -11.75 9.44
CA LEU A 189 3.29 -12.38 9.53
C LEU A 189 3.40 -13.64 8.68
N ASN A 190 2.28 -14.32 8.40
CA ASN A 190 2.25 -15.44 7.46
C ASN A 190 1.99 -15.01 6.01
N GLY A 191 1.49 -13.78 5.80
CA GLY A 191 1.31 -13.15 4.50
C GLY A 191 2.51 -12.28 4.10
N VAL A 192 2.23 -11.08 3.57
CA VAL A 192 3.24 -10.13 3.06
C VAL A 192 4.34 -9.81 4.08
N GLY A 193 4.03 -9.81 5.38
CA GLY A 193 5.00 -9.57 6.44
C GLY A 193 6.06 -10.66 6.59
N ASN A 194 5.82 -11.88 6.11
CA ASN A 194 6.76 -13.00 6.26
C ASN A 194 8.09 -12.73 5.55
N GLU A 195 8.01 -12.24 4.32
CA GLU A 195 9.18 -12.01 3.47
C GLU A 195 9.96 -10.76 3.89
N THR A 196 9.29 -9.80 4.51
CA THR A 196 9.87 -8.51 4.88
C THR A 196 10.44 -8.47 6.28
N PHE A 197 9.98 -9.36 7.19
CA PHE A 197 10.28 -9.22 8.61
C PHE A 197 11.66 -9.78 9.00
N GLU A 198 12.46 -8.91 9.63
CA GLU A 198 13.74 -9.19 10.26
C GLU A 198 13.57 -9.18 11.79
N ASP A 199 13.78 -10.32 12.45
CA ASP A 199 13.74 -10.46 13.91
C ASP A 199 15.04 -9.96 14.59
N SER A 200 15.41 -8.70 14.35
CA SER A 200 16.69 -8.10 14.76
C SER A 200 16.70 -7.46 16.15
N ASN A 201 15.53 -7.18 16.75
CA ASN A 201 15.47 -6.55 18.08
C ASN A 201 16.01 -7.49 19.16
N GLU A 202 16.83 -6.99 20.09
CA GLU A 202 17.49 -7.82 21.10
C GLU A 202 16.54 -8.35 22.19
N ASN A 203 15.49 -7.59 22.49
CA ASN A 203 14.65 -7.81 23.66
C ASN A 203 13.27 -8.38 23.33
N TRP A 204 12.77 -8.16 22.11
CA TRP A 204 11.41 -8.50 21.72
C TRP A 204 11.36 -9.18 20.36
N LYS A 205 10.41 -10.10 20.21
CA LYS A 205 10.01 -10.65 18.91
C LYS A 205 8.50 -10.51 18.74
N ILE A 206 8.04 -10.31 17.51
CA ILE A 206 6.61 -10.42 17.20
C ILE A 206 6.29 -11.92 17.08
N ILE A 207 5.27 -12.38 17.79
CA ILE A 207 4.82 -13.78 17.72
C ILE A 207 3.48 -13.93 17.01
N ALA A 208 2.69 -12.86 16.94
CA ALA A 208 1.48 -12.80 16.13
C ALA A 208 1.19 -11.35 15.75
N MET A 209 0.69 -11.14 14.54
CA MET A 209 0.13 -9.87 14.10
C MET A 209 -1.10 -10.15 13.26
N THR A 210 -2.26 -9.72 13.76
CA THR A 210 -3.53 -9.89 13.04
C THR A 210 -4.12 -8.55 12.65
N ALA A 211 -4.82 -8.52 11.53
CA ALA A 211 -5.51 -7.34 11.04
C ALA A 211 -7.02 -7.60 10.97
N SER A 212 -7.81 -6.58 11.30
CA SER A 212 -9.27 -6.62 11.15
C SER A 212 -9.80 -5.23 10.84
N SER A 213 -10.78 -5.14 9.94
CA SER A 213 -11.51 -3.89 9.66
C SER A 213 -12.80 -3.81 10.48
N GLU A 214 -13.15 -2.59 10.87
CA GLU A 214 -14.42 -2.29 11.50
C GLU A 214 -14.93 -0.90 11.09
N GLN A 215 -16.23 -0.68 11.26
CA GLN A 215 -16.82 0.66 11.19
C GLN A 215 -17.10 1.16 12.60
N LYS A 216 -16.53 2.31 12.95
CA LYS A 216 -16.61 2.87 14.31
C LYS A 216 -17.22 4.26 14.29
N LEU A 217 -18.17 4.49 15.19
CA LEU A 217 -18.69 5.83 15.46
C LEU A 217 -17.78 6.52 16.47
N HIS A 218 -17.19 7.65 16.09
CA HIS A 218 -16.35 8.45 17.00
C HIS A 218 -17.20 9.52 17.71
N SER A 219 -16.79 9.89 18.92
CA SER A 219 -17.53 10.88 19.74
C SER A 219 -17.64 12.27 19.10
N CYS A 220 -16.75 12.61 18.17
CA CYS A 220 -16.77 13.89 17.46
C CYS A 220 -17.96 14.03 16.49
N CYS A 221 -18.42 12.91 15.93
CA CYS A 221 -18.99 12.91 14.59
C CYS A 221 -20.16 11.92 14.50
N PRO A 222 -21.31 12.31 13.90
CA PRO A 222 -22.51 11.46 13.84
C PRO A 222 -22.45 10.40 12.73
N VAL A 223 -21.27 10.13 12.18
CA VAL A 223 -21.03 9.19 11.07
C VAL A 223 -19.96 8.19 11.45
N SER A 224 -20.09 6.95 10.97
CA SER A 224 -19.08 5.93 11.16
C SER A 224 -17.88 6.16 10.25
N TYR A 225 -16.70 5.81 10.74
CA TYR A 225 -15.46 5.78 9.98
C TYR A 225 -15.03 4.32 9.81
N SER A 226 -14.51 3.99 8.63
CA SER A 226 -13.89 2.69 8.37
C SER A 226 -12.45 2.73 8.90
N GLN A 227 -12.10 1.79 9.76
CA GLN A 227 -10.77 1.71 10.38
C GLN A 227 -10.28 0.27 10.47
N LEU A 228 -8.97 0.12 10.57
CA LEU A 228 -8.24 -1.12 10.76
C LEU A 228 -7.70 -1.18 12.18
N LYS A 229 -7.75 -2.37 12.75
CA LYS A 229 -7.07 -2.75 13.99
C LYS A 229 -5.98 -3.75 13.67
N PHE A 230 -4.75 -3.39 13.99
CA PHE A 230 -3.61 -4.31 13.98
C PHE A 230 -3.30 -4.73 15.41
N ASP A 231 -3.51 -6.00 15.71
CA ASP A 231 -3.24 -6.58 17.01
C ASP A 231 -1.90 -7.32 16.99
N ILE A 232 -0.90 -6.70 17.61
CA ILE A 232 0.49 -7.12 17.61
C ILE A 232 0.81 -7.72 18.99
N LEU A 233 1.12 -9.01 19.01
CA LEU A 233 1.56 -9.71 20.20
C LEU A 233 3.07 -9.89 20.18
N LEU A 234 3.75 -9.28 21.14
CA LEU A 234 5.19 -9.37 21.32
C LEU A 234 5.54 -10.29 22.49
N HIS A 235 6.64 -11.01 22.35
CA HIS A 235 7.23 -11.83 23.40
C HIS A 235 8.65 -11.36 23.72
N LYS A 236 8.94 -11.25 25.01
CA LYS A 236 10.28 -10.91 25.50
C LYS A 236 11.24 -12.04 25.18
N LYS A 237 12.34 -11.75 24.50
CA LYS A 237 13.42 -12.71 24.26
C LYS A 237 14.11 -13.03 25.59
N PRO A 238 14.58 -14.28 25.80
CA PRO A 238 15.43 -14.59 26.94
C PRO A 238 16.65 -13.67 26.92
N GLN A 239 16.95 -13.00 28.02
CA GLN A 239 18.23 -12.30 28.13
C GLN A 239 19.34 -13.34 28.00
N ARG A 240 20.28 -13.13 27.08
CA ARG A 240 21.53 -13.91 27.08
C ARG A 240 22.23 -13.58 28.38
N ASP A 241 22.32 -14.55 29.28
CA ASP A 241 23.09 -14.40 30.50
C ASP A 241 24.58 -14.32 30.14
N PRO A 242 25.24 -13.16 30.30
CA PRO A 242 26.66 -13.02 30.00
C PRO A 242 27.53 -13.96 30.86
N TYR A 243 27.01 -14.47 31.99
CA TYR A 243 27.75 -15.39 32.86
C TYR A 243 27.79 -16.84 32.37
N ILE A 244 26.92 -17.24 31.44
CA ILE A 244 26.91 -18.61 30.88
C ILE A 244 28.06 -18.81 29.87
N LEU A 245 28.52 -17.74 29.21
CA LEU A 245 29.65 -17.81 28.25
C LEU A 245 31.03 -17.71 28.92
N SER A 246 31.10 -17.32 30.19
CA SER A 246 32.35 -17.24 30.95
C SER A 246 32.58 -18.41 31.91
N SER A 247 31.69 -19.40 31.95
CA SER A 247 31.89 -20.58 32.79
C SER A 247 32.93 -21.51 32.16
N PRO A 248 34.09 -21.75 32.79
CA PRO A 248 35.11 -22.68 32.28
C PRO A 248 34.72 -24.16 32.48
N TRP A 249 33.49 -24.45 32.92
CA TRP A 249 33.05 -25.78 33.37
C TRP A 249 31.89 -26.35 32.55
N VAL A 250 31.82 -26.02 31.26
CA VAL A 250 31.10 -26.81 30.23
C VAL A 250 32.07 -27.14 29.10
#